data_AF-A0A6S6UIP9-F1
#
_entry.id   AF-A0A6S6UIP9-F1
#
_cell.length_a   1.000
_cell.length_b   1.000
_cell.length_c   1.000
_cell.angle_alpha   90.00
_cell.angle_beta   90.00
_cell.angle_gamma   90.00
#
_symmetry.space_group_name_H-M   'P 1'
#
loop_
_entity.id
_entity.type
_entity.pdbx_description
1 polymer ?
#
loop_
_entity_poly.entity_id
_entity_poly.type
_entity_poly.pdbx_seq_one_letter_code
_entity_poly.pdbx_strand_id
1 'polypeptide(L)'
;MILDMDLSYGTRFCVASEILWVWSEFYGKHKGCKYWSEEALRIWPTQEPSVKGLVHEHLIPRKVLIHKLFNEVERDQHKIYEFLEKFCIGVVVTKAEDQALNDAGLNSKMPDDWNNQDPWARYTEIGLSVVEKT
;
A
#
# COMPACT_ATOMS: atom_id res chain seq x y z
N MET A 1 -15.62 17.88 0.66
CA MET A 1 -14.37 17.17 0.32
C MET A 1 -14.61 16.35 -0.96
N ILE A 2 -13.58 15.90 -1.71
CA ILE A 2 -13.78 15.24 -3.02
C ILE A 2 -14.65 13.97 -2.94
N LEU A 3 -14.72 13.36 -1.75
CA LEU A 3 -15.56 12.20 -1.43
C LEU A 3 -17.07 12.53 -1.31
N ASP A 4 -17.42 13.81 -1.15
CA ASP A 4 -18.80 14.29 -0.96
C ASP A 4 -19.41 14.89 -2.24
N MET A 5 -18.59 15.02 -3.28
CA MET A 5 -19.07 15.53 -4.56
C MET A 5 -20.01 14.50 -5.19
N ASP A 6 -21.08 14.98 -5.82
CA ASP A 6 -22.01 14.15 -6.58
C ASP A 6 -21.34 13.69 -7.89
N LEU A 7 -20.52 12.65 -7.75
CA LEU A 7 -19.71 12.06 -8.80
C LEU A 7 -20.03 10.58 -8.89
N SER A 8 -19.92 10.04 -10.10
CA SER A 8 -20.05 8.60 -10.33
C SER A 8 -19.07 7.82 -9.42
N TYR A 9 -19.43 6.58 -9.08
CA TYR A 9 -18.53 5.70 -8.34
C TYR A 9 -17.16 5.58 -9.02
N GLY A 10 -17.14 5.39 -10.34
CA GLY A 10 -15.89 5.29 -11.11
C GLY A 10 -15.00 6.53 -10.98
N THR A 11 -15.59 7.72 -11.04
CA THR A 11 -14.85 8.98 -10.86
C THR A 11 -14.25 9.07 -9.46
N ARG A 12 -15.05 8.80 -8.41
CA ARG A 12 -14.55 8.81 -7.02
C ARG A 12 -13.45 7.78 -6.83
N PHE A 13 -13.61 6.57 -7.39
CA PHE A 13 -12.62 5.51 -7.33
C PHE A 13 -11.28 5.95 -7.94
N CYS A 14 -11.29 6.55 -9.13
CA CYS A 14 -10.06 7.03 -9.77
C CYS A 14 -9.35 8.10 -8.93
N VAL A 15 -10.10 9.06 -8.39
CA VAL A 15 -9.56 10.09 -7.49
C VAL A 15 -8.93 9.46 -6.25
N ALA A 16 -9.66 8.56 -5.57
CA ALA A 16 -9.15 7.91 -4.36
C ALA A 16 -7.92 7.05 -4.67
N SER A 17 -7.94 6.31 -5.77
CA SER A 17 -6.80 5.50 -6.22
C SER A 17 -5.54 6.33 -6.45
N GLU A 18 -5.69 7.55 -6.97
CA GLU A 18 -4.57 8.47 -7.19
C GLU A 18 -4.07 9.07 -5.87
N ILE A 19 -4.98 9.47 -4.98
CA ILE A 19 -4.61 9.97 -3.64
C ILE A 19 -3.80 8.92 -2.88
N LEU A 20 -4.24 7.66 -2.87
CA LEU A 20 -3.53 6.58 -2.19
C LEU A 20 -2.13 6.34 -2.77
N TRP A 21 -1.99 6.41 -4.10
CA TRP A 21 -0.71 6.27 -4.77
C TRP A 21 0.25 7.40 -4.40
N VAL A 22 -0.21 8.65 -4.52
CA VAL A 22 0.61 9.83 -4.21
C VAL A 22 0.98 9.84 -2.73
N TRP A 23 0.07 9.39 -1.86
CA TRP A 23 0.32 9.26 -0.43
C TRP A 23 1.44 8.26 -0.13
N SER A 24 1.36 7.04 -0.68
CA SER A 24 2.35 5.99 -0.40
C SER A 24 3.74 6.35 -0.95
N GLU A 25 3.80 7.15 -2.02
CA GLU A 25 5.04 7.63 -2.63
C GLU A 25 5.44 9.05 -2.18
N PHE A 26 4.82 9.63 -1.13
CA PHE A 26 4.98 11.05 -0.78
C PHE A 26 6.45 11.49 -0.59
N TYR A 27 7.27 10.65 0.06
CA TYR A 27 8.70 10.91 0.26
C TYR A 27 9.60 10.39 -0.88
N GLY A 28 9.01 9.79 -1.92
CA GLY A 28 9.66 9.19 -3.07
C GLY A 28 9.45 7.69 -3.18
N LYS A 29 9.26 7.21 -4.41
CA LYS A 29 8.88 5.82 -4.73
C LYS A 29 9.72 4.73 -4.04
N HIS A 30 11.03 4.66 -4.26
CA HIS A 30 11.86 3.70 -3.52
C HIS A 30 12.65 4.40 -2.42
N LYS A 31 13.45 5.41 -2.75
CA LYS A 31 14.34 6.09 -1.79
C LYS A 31 13.64 6.60 -0.52
N GLY A 32 12.44 7.16 -0.70
CA GLY A 32 11.63 7.71 0.40
C GLY A 32 10.74 6.69 1.10
N CYS A 33 10.62 5.48 0.57
CA CYS A 33 9.79 4.46 1.18
C CYS A 33 10.44 3.97 2.48
N LYS A 34 9.64 3.99 3.55
CA LYS A 34 10.06 3.66 4.91
C LYS A 34 10.31 2.16 5.10
N TYR A 35 9.54 1.31 4.44
CA TYR A 35 9.55 -0.14 4.65
C TYR A 35 10.07 -0.88 3.44
N TRP A 36 10.86 -1.92 3.68
CA TRP A 36 11.53 -2.70 2.64
C TRP A 36 11.56 -4.17 3.00
N SER A 37 11.36 -5.08 2.05
CA SER A 37 11.76 -6.46 2.25
C SER A 37 13.28 -6.55 2.40
N GLU A 38 13.75 -7.52 3.18
CA GLU A 38 15.19 -7.70 3.42
C GLU A 38 15.96 -7.89 2.10
N GLU A 39 15.40 -8.67 1.17
CA GLU A 39 16.01 -8.93 -0.13
C GLU A 39 15.98 -7.69 -1.04
N ALA A 40 14.89 -6.93 -1.07
CA ALA A 40 14.81 -5.70 -1.84
C ALA A 40 15.87 -4.68 -1.37
N LEU A 41 16.07 -4.57 -0.06
CA LEU A 41 17.06 -3.68 0.52
C LEU A 41 18.49 -4.13 0.16
N ARG A 42 18.75 -5.45 0.16
CA ARG A 42 20.05 -6.03 -0.18
C ARG A 42 20.47 -5.73 -1.62
N ILE A 43 19.53 -5.74 -2.56
CA ILE A 43 19.81 -5.52 -3.99
C ILE A 43 19.71 -4.05 -4.41
N TRP A 44 19.35 -3.13 -3.50
CA TRP A 44 19.20 -1.72 -3.82
C TRP A 44 20.58 -1.06 -4.00
N PRO A 45 21.01 -0.75 -5.24
CA PRO A 45 22.43 -0.63 -5.57
C PRO A 45 23.07 0.70 -5.15
N THR A 46 22.33 1.82 -5.03
CA THR A 46 22.96 3.15 -4.86
C THR A 46 22.06 4.23 -4.25
N GLN A 47 21.02 3.87 -3.50
CA GLN A 47 20.01 4.83 -3.03
C GLN A 47 19.30 5.63 -4.15
N GLU A 48 19.24 5.09 -5.38
CA GLU A 48 18.55 5.75 -6.49
C GLU A 48 17.08 6.02 -6.17
N PRO A 49 16.48 7.08 -6.75
CA PRO A 49 15.06 7.38 -6.58
C PRO A 49 14.15 6.19 -6.95
N SER A 50 14.51 5.45 -8.00
CA SER A 50 13.85 4.22 -8.43
C SER A 50 14.83 3.25 -9.08
N VAL A 51 14.56 1.95 -8.99
CA VAL A 51 15.45 0.89 -9.47
C VAL A 51 14.65 -0.19 -10.16
N LYS A 52 15.14 -0.65 -11.31
CA LYS A 52 14.50 -1.72 -12.08
C LYS A 52 14.61 -3.04 -11.31
N GLY A 53 13.50 -3.77 -11.20
CA GLY A 53 13.44 -5.05 -10.47
C GLY A 53 12.88 -4.93 -9.05
N LEU A 54 12.70 -3.70 -8.58
CA LEU A 54 11.96 -3.39 -7.35
C LEU A 54 10.56 -2.88 -7.68
N VAL A 55 9.64 -3.12 -6.76
CA VAL A 55 8.22 -2.74 -6.83
C VAL A 55 7.89 -1.93 -5.58
N HIS A 56 7.23 -0.78 -5.77
CA HIS A 56 6.56 -0.08 -4.68
C HIS A 56 5.17 -0.69 -4.53
N GLU A 57 5.02 -1.53 -3.51
CA GLU A 57 3.82 -2.31 -3.23
C GLU A 57 2.99 -1.60 -2.15
N HIS A 58 1.66 -1.70 -2.25
CA HIS A 58 0.78 -1.16 -1.21
C HIS A 58 0.44 -2.28 -0.25
N LEU A 59 0.93 -2.21 0.99
CA LEU A 59 0.81 -3.27 2.00
C LEU A 59 -0.62 -3.78 2.21
N ILE A 60 -1.61 -2.89 2.09
CA ILE A 60 -3.01 -3.27 1.86
C ILE A 60 -3.36 -2.90 0.42
N PRO A 61 -3.96 -3.82 -0.38
CA PRO A 61 -4.30 -3.54 -1.77
C PRO A 61 -5.16 -2.29 -1.89
N ARG A 62 -4.85 -1.39 -2.84
CA ARG A 62 -5.58 -0.13 -3.03
C ARG A 62 -7.09 -0.30 -3.14
N LYS A 63 -7.57 -1.36 -3.80
CA LYS A 63 -9.01 -1.65 -3.92
C LYS A 63 -9.67 -1.85 -2.55
N VAL A 64 -8.98 -2.51 -1.62
CA VAL A 64 -9.43 -2.70 -0.23
C VAL A 64 -9.43 -1.36 0.50
N LEU A 65 -8.35 -0.57 0.37
CA LEU A 65 -8.27 0.77 0.97
C LEU A 65 -9.38 1.71 0.48
N ILE A 66 -9.68 1.74 -0.82
CA ILE A 66 -10.76 2.55 -1.38
C ILE A 66 -12.11 2.10 -0.85
N HIS A 67 -12.35 0.79 -0.74
CA HIS A 67 -13.59 0.28 -0.16
C HIS A 67 -13.76 0.74 1.30
N LYS A 68 -12.72 0.61 2.12
CA LYS A 68 -12.73 1.08 3.51
C LYS A 68 -12.94 2.59 3.59
N LEU A 69 -12.21 3.36 2.78
CA LEU A 69 -12.32 4.82 2.75
C LEU A 69 -13.75 5.29 2.42
N PHE A 70 -14.44 4.61 1.51
CA PHE A 70 -15.80 5.03 1.10
C PHE A 70 -16.90 4.60 2.06
N ASN A 71 -16.72 3.49 2.77
CA ASN A 71 -17.80 2.84 3.52
C ASN A 71 -17.59 2.85 5.05
N GLU A 72 -16.36 2.93 5.52
CA GLU A 72 -16.01 2.72 6.94
C GLU A 72 -15.37 3.95 7.59
N VAL A 73 -14.74 4.83 6.81
CA VAL A 73 -14.04 6.01 7.32
C VAL A 73 -15.02 7.18 7.40
N GLU A 74 -15.09 7.81 8.57
CA GLU A 74 -15.84 9.04 8.76
C GLU A 74 -15.29 10.16 7.86
N ARG A 75 -16.20 10.99 7.32
CA ARG A 75 -15.89 12.08 6.40
C ARG A 75 -15.33 13.31 7.12
N ASP A 76 -14.30 13.07 7.90
CA ASP A 76 -13.55 14.06 8.65
C ASP A 76 -12.09 14.02 8.22
N GLN A 77 -11.47 15.20 8.09
CA GLN A 77 -10.11 15.32 7.59
C GLN A 77 -9.11 14.60 8.52
N HIS A 78 -9.30 14.69 9.83
CA HIS A 78 -8.43 14.05 10.79
C HIS A 78 -8.60 12.52 10.75
N LYS A 79 -9.84 12.02 10.64
CA LYS A 79 -10.11 10.59 10.49
C LYS A 79 -9.54 10.00 9.20
N ILE A 80 -9.58 10.74 8.11
CA ILE A 80 -8.96 10.32 6.84
C ILE A 80 -7.44 10.31 6.97
N TYR A 81 -6.85 11.32 7.61
CA TYR A 81 -5.41 11.33 7.86
C TYR A 81 -4.97 10.14 8.72
N GLU A 82 -5.66 9.85 9.83
CA GLU A 82 -5.41 8.68 10.68
C GLU A 82 -5.49 7.37 9.88
N PHE A 83 -6.49 7.24 9.00
CA PHE A 83 -6.64 6.08 8.11
C PHE A 83 -5.46 5.94 7.15
N LEU A 84 -5.04 7.03 6.49
CA LEU A 84 -3.96 7.01 5.52
C LEU A 84 -2.61 6.67 6.19
N GLU A 85 -2.30 7.28 7.32
CA GLU A 85 -1.10 6.96 8.12
C GLU A 85 -1.08 5.49 8.56
N LYS A 86 -2.21 4.96 9.03
CA LYS A 86 -2.28 3.59 9.57
C LYS A 86 -2.27 2.51 8.49
N PHE A 87 -2.94 2.73 7.35
CA PHE A 87 -3.25 1.66 6.40
C PHE A 87 -2.69 1.89 5.00
N CYS A 88 -2.45 3.13 4.56
CA CYS A 88 -1.92 3.42 3.23
C CYS A 88 -0.38 3.35 3.21
N ILE A 89 0.15 2.19 3.59
CA ILE A 89 1.58 1.95 3.76
C ILE A 89 2.17 1.43 2.45
N GLY A 90 3.19 2.12 1.94
CA GLY A 90 4.05 1.62 0.86
C GLY A 90 5.18 0.76 1.40
N VAL A 91 5.52 -0.32 0.70
CA VAL A 91 6.68 -1.18 0.98
C VAL A 91 7.42 -1.44 -0.32
N VAL A 92 8.75 -1.38 -0.30
CA VAL A 92 9.56 -1.81 -1.44
C VAL A 92 9.85 -3.29 -1.34
N VAL A 93 9.46 -4.03 -2.37
CA VAL A 93 9.69 -5.47 -2.50
C VAL A 93 10.37 -5.75 -3.84
N THR A 94 10.90 -6.96 -4.01
CA THR A 94 11.38 -7.44 -5.30
C THR A 94 10.22 -7.87 -6.18
N LYS A 95 10.44 -7.94 -7.50
CA LYS A 95 9.46 -8.53 -8.42
C LYS A 95 9.09 -9.98 -8.11
N ALA A 96 10.00 -10.75 -7.52
CA ALA A 96 9.73 -12.14 -7.16
C ALA A 96 8.76 -12.23 -5.97
N GLU A 97 8.92 -11.35 -4.98
CA GLU A 97 8.03 -11.25 -3.82
C GLU A 97 6.64 -10.71 -4.20
N ASP A 98 6.59 -9.69 -5.09
CA ASP A 98 5.33 -9.21 -5.68
C ASP A 98 4.60 -10.34 -6.43
N GLN A 99 5.34 -11.17 -7.18
CA GLN A 99 4.77 -12.34 -7.84
C GLN A 99 4.30 -13.40 -6.83
N ALA A 100 5.00 -13.61 -5.71
CA ALA A 100 4.57 -14.56 -4.68
C ALA A 100 3.21 -14.15 -4.06
N LEU A 101 2.97 -12.85 -3.85
CA LEU A 101 1.64 -12.35 -3.44
C LEU A 101 0.58 -12.66 -4.49
N ASN A 102 0.91 -12.52 -5.77
CA ASN A 102 0.00 -12.82 -6.87
C ASN A 102 -0.31 -14.33 -6.97
N ASP A 103 0.71 -15.19 -6.83
CA ASP A 103 0.57 -16.64 -6.87
C ASP A 103 -0.27 -17.15 -5.68
N ALA A 104 -0.20 -16.48 -4.53
CA ALA A 104 -1.06 -16.71 -3.37
C ALA A 104 -2.49 -16.13 -3.52
N GLY A 105 -2.78 -15.41 -4.61
CA GLY A 105 -4.08 -14.75 -4.82
C GLY A 105 -4.33 -13.54 -3.91
N LEU A 106 -3.27 -12.93 -3.37
CA LEU A 106 -3.27 -11.82 -2.42
C LEU A 106 -2.88 -10.47 -3.07
N ASN A 107 -2.74 -10.42 -4.39
CA ASN A 107 -2.42 -9.18 -5.13
C ASN A 107 -3.51 -8.10 -5.02
N SER A 108 -4.75 -8.50 -4.75
CA SER A 108 -5.92 -7.60 -4.82
C SER A 108 -6.90 -7.76 -3.66
N LYS A 109 -6.60 -8.64 -2.71
CA LYS A 109 -7.38 -8.88 -1.49
C LYS A 109 -6.48 -9.14 -0.28
N MET A 110 -7.05 -8.99 0.91
CA MET A 110 -6.43 -9.44 2.17
C MET A 110 -6.72 -10.93 2.39
N PRO A 111 -6.00 -11.62 3.29
CA PRO A 111 -6.32 -12.99 3.69
C PRO A 111 -7.75 -13.10 4.23
N ASP A 112 -8.35 -14.28 4.11
CA ASP A 112 -9.77 -14.48 4.42
C ASP A 112 -10.05 -14.34 5.95
N ASP A 113 -9.05 -14.56 6.80
CA ASP A 113 -9.08 -14.40 8.25
C ASP A 113 -8.59 -13.02 8.75
N TRP A 114 -8.40 -12.06 7.83
CA TRP A 114 -7.90 -10.73 8.18
C TRP A 114 -8.84 -9.99 9.13
N ASN A 115 -8.33 -9.60 10.30
CA ASN A 115 -9.07 -8.93 11.37
C ASN A 115 -9.41 -7.45 11.10
N ASN A 116 -9.14 -6.95 9.88
CA ASN A 116 -9.35 -5.56 9.47
C ASN A 116 -8.52 -4.52 10.27
N GLN A 117 -7.48 -4.97 10.99
CA GLN A 117 -6.63 -4.13 11.85
C GLN A 117 -5.14 -4.26 11.53
N ASP A 118 -4.65 -5.48 11.29
CA ASP A 118 -3.23 -5.73 11.04
C ASP A 118 -2.88 -5.52 9.56
N PRO A 119 -2.17 -4.45 9.17
CA PRO A 119 -1.84 -4.23 7.78
C PRO A 119 -0.87 -5.30 7.23
N TRP A 120 -0.13 -6.01 8.08
CA TRP A 120 0.92 -6.93 7.66
C TRP A 120 0.42 -8.33 7.29
N ALA A 121 -0.88 -8.61 7.43
CA ALA A 121 -1.44 -9.96 7.30
C ALA A 121 -1.08 -10.68 5.99
N ARG A 122 -1.05 -9.98 4.84
CA ARG A 122 -0.63 -10.60 3.56
C ARG A 122 0.81 -11.09 3.58
N TYR A 123 1.68 -10.35 4.25
CA TYR A 123 3.10 -10.68 4.31
C TYR A 123 3.36 -11.80 5.30
N THR A 124 2.62 -11.83 6.42
CA THR A 124 2.61 -12.97 7.34
C THR A 124 2.18 -14.25 6.63
N GLU A 125 1.13 -14.19 5.81
CA GLU A 125 0.61 -15.36 5.06
C GLU A 125 1.66 -15.97 4.12
N ILE A 126 2.48 -15.14 3.45
CA ILE A 126 3.52 -15.62 2.52
C ILE A 126 4.92 -15.71 3.14
N GLY A 127 5.07 -15.45 4.44
CA GLY A 127 6.36 -15.48 5.14
C GLY A 127 7.35 -14.41 4.69
N LEU A 128 6.88 -13.23 4.28
CA LEU A 128 7.72 -12.12 3.80
C LEU A 128 8.19 -11.24 4.97
N SER A 129 9.51 -11.17 5.18
CA SER A 129 10.14 -10.32 6.20
C SER A 129 10.37 -8.90 5.70
N VAL A 130 9.99 -7.91 6.51
CA VAL A 130 10.14 -6.49 6.22
C VAL A 130 10.88 -5.78 7.35
N VAL A 131 11.73 -4.83 6.97
CA VAL A 131 12.48 -3.95 7.88
C VAL A 131 12.11 -2.49 7.65
N GLU A 132 12.24 -1.69 8.70
CA GLU A 132 12.23 -0.23 8.59
C GLU A 132 13.61 0.26 8.15
N LYS A 133 13.66 0.97 7.03
CA LYS A 133 14.89 1.56 6.49
C LYS A 133 15.23 2.84 7.24
N THR A 134 16.14 2.73 8.21
CA THR A 134 16.76 3.87 8.92
C THR A 134 17.55 4.78 8.00
#